data_AF-A0A915LSB2-F1
#
_entry.id   AF-A0A915LSB2-F1
#
_cell.length_a   1.000
_cell.length_b   1.000
_cell.length_c   1.000
_cell.angle_alpha   90.00
_cell.angle_beta   90.00
_cell.angle_gamma   90.00
#
_symmetry.space_group_name_H-M   'P 1'
#
loop_
_entity.id
_entity.type
_entity.pdbx_description
1 polymer ?
#
loop_
_entity_poly.entity_id
_entity_poly.type
_entity_poly.pdbx_seq_one_letter_code
_entity_poly.pdbx_strand_id
1 'polypeptide(L)'
;TFQCVASVAPVSNFKYYDATYAERYMGEVGADAYERTDLTQDVRPFHNVSFMLAHGSADDNVHYQNTAEFVRALTEENVQFELMVYTDDSHNLSTVRWHLYTMIVQFLKKCFNGSKI
;
A
#
# COMPACT_ATOMS: atom_id res chain seq x y z
N THR A 1 -15.68 2.42 11.11
CA THR A 1 -14.32 1.95 10.82
C THR A 1 -14.39 0.86 9.77
N PHE A 2 -13.39 0.71 8.90
CA PHE A 2 -13.36 -0.32 7.86
C PHE A 2 -12.96 -1.69 8.44
N GLN A 3 -13.51 -2.78 7.90
CA GLN A 3 -13.20 -4.16 8.31
C GLN A 3 -12.00 -4.75 7.54
N CYS A 4 -11.90 -4.41 6.26
CA CYS A 4 -10.80 -4.81 5.41
C CYS A 4 -10.44 -3.71 4.41
N VAL A 5 -9.18 -3.72 4.00
CA VAL A 5 -8.61 -2.78 3.04
C VAL A 5 -7.74 -3.56 2.06
N ALA A 6 -7.96 -3.36 0.77
CA ALA A 6 -7.07 -3.80 -0.30
C ALA A 6 -6.47 -2.54 -0.95
N SER A 7 -5.15 -2.48 -1.05
CA SER A 7 -4.42 -1.34 -1.59
C SER A 7 -3.47 -1.80 -2.70
N VAL A 8 -3.54 -1.14 -3.85
CA VAL A 8 -2.76 -1.47 -5.05
C VAL A 8 -1.86 -0.29 -5.39
N ALA A 9 -0.55 -0.53 -5.48
CA ALA A 9 0.48 0.48 -5.71
C ALA A 9 0.35 1.74 -4.82
N PRO A 10 0.29 1.61 -3.48
CA PRO A 10 0.11 2.75 -2.60
C PRO A 10 1.35 3.65 -2.53
N VAL A 11 1.13 4.96 -2.47
CA VAL A 11 2.09 5.91 -1.89
C VAL A 11 2.01 5.75 -0.37
N SER A 12 3.12 5.34 0.26
CA SER A 12 3.21 5.24 1.72
C SER A 12 3.82 6.49 2.34
N ASN A 13 4.67 7.18 1.58
CA ASN A 13 5.33 8.41 2.00
C ASN A 13 5.52 9.33 0.79
N PHE A 14 5.01 10.56 0.87
CA PHE A 14 5.14 11.55 -0.22
C PHE A 14 6.59 11.94 -0.51
N LYS A 15 7.54 11.68 0.39
CA LYS A 15 8.98 11.85 0.12
C LYS A 15 9.49 10.92 -0.98
N TYR A 16 8.80 9.82 -1.27
CA TYR A 16 9.16 8.87 -2.32
C TYR A 16 8.44 9.12 -3.64
N TYR A 17 7.58 10.14 -3.71
CA TYR A 17 6.84 10.48 -4.92
C TYR A 17 7.54 11.60 -5.70
N ASP A 18 7.12 11.84 -6.93
CA ASP A 18 7.76 12.88 -7.75
C ASP A 18 7.52 14.27 -7.14
N ALA A 19 8.56 15.11 -7.17
CA ALA A 19 8.54 16.44 -6.56
C ALA A 19 7.46 17.34 -7.20
N THR A 20 7.21 17.21 -8.51
CA THR A 20 6.24 18.06 -9.21
C THR A 20 4.83 17.84 -8.67
N TYR A 21 4.45 16.58 -8.47
CA TYR A 21 3.15 16.23 -7.90
C TYR A 21 3.11 16.52 -6.41
N ALA A 22 4.12 16.09 -5.65
CA ALA A 22 4.16 16.28 -4.21
C ALA A 22 4.12 17.76 -3.85
N GLU A 23 5.00 18.60 -4.40
CA GLU A 23 5.06 20.03 -4.10
C GLU A 23 3.82 20.79 -4.60
N ARG A 24 3.25 20.39 -5.75
CA ARG A 24 2.03 21.05 -6.27
C ARG A 24 0.84 20.90 -5.33
N TYR A 25 0.67 19.74 -4.72
CA TYR A 25 -0.51 19.43 -3.91
C TYR A 25 -0.27 19.53 -2.41
N MET A 26 0.95 19.27 -1.95
CA MET A 26 1.36 19.50 -0.58
C MET A 26 1.69 20.98 -0.34
N GLY A 27 2.14 21.71 -1.36
CA GLY A 27 2.54 23.13 -1.29
C GLY A 27 3.97 23.33 -0.80
N GLU A 28 4.33 24.58 -0.51
CA GLU A 28 5.52 24.92 0.28
C GLU A 28 5.28 24.54 1.75
N VAL A 29 5.26 23.24 2.00
CA VAL A 29 5.13 22.71 3.35
C VAL A 29 6.48 22.41 3.94
N GLY A 30 6.62 22.68 5.24
CA GLY A 30 7.79 22.27 6.00
C GLY A 30 7.95 20.76 6.03
N ALA A 31 9.10 20.30 6.54
CA ALA A 31 9.38 18.87 6.74
C ALA A 31 8.29 18.15 7.55
N ASP A 32 7.59 18.89 8.42
CA ASP A 32 6.49 18.42 9.26
C ASP A 32 5.30 17.87 8.45
N ALA A 33 4.99 18.43 7.28
CA ALA A 33 3.85 17.94 6.51
C ALA A 33 4.11 16.58 5.87
N TYR A 34 5.34 16.36 5.40
CA TYR A 34 5.76 15.06 4.87
C TYR A 34 5.82 13.99 5.97
N GLU A 35 6.21 14.38 7.19
CA GLU A 35 6.19 13.47 8.34
C GLU A 35 4.75 13.11 8.77
N ARG A 36 3.82 14.07 8.74
CA ARG A 36 2.41 13.80 9.06
C ARG A 36 1.69 12.90 8.05
N THR A 37 2.17 12.82 6.81
CA THR A 37 1.58 11.99 5.75
C THR A 37 2.31 10.68 5.53
N ASP A 38 3.37 10.42 6.30
CA ASP A 38 4.12 9.18 6.27
C ASP A 38 3.38 8.07 7.03
N LEU A 39 2.78 7.15 6.29
CA LEU A 39 2.04 6.02 6.86
C LEU A 39 2.92 5.07 7.66
N THR A 40 4.24 5.08 7.45
CA THR A 40 5.17 4.20 8.16
C THR A 40 5.37 4.60 9.62
N GLN A 41 4.97 5.83 10.00
CA GLN A 41 5.09 6.35 11.37
C GLN A 41 4.10 5.72 12.36
N ASP A 42 2.90 5.32 11.89
CA ASP A 42 1.89 4.69 12.75
C ASP A 42 1.04 3.69 11.97
N VAL A 43 1.45 2.42 12.05
CA VAL A 43 0.74 1.30 11.41
C VAL A 43 -0.15 0.51 12.38
N ARG A 44 -0.19 0.89 13.66
CA ARG A 44 -1.00 0.22 14.69
C ARG A 44 -2.51 0.15 14.35
N PRO A 45 -3.11 1.14 13.65
CA PRO A 45 -4.51 1.03 13.22
C PRO A 45 -4.82 -0.21 12.37
N PHE A 46 -3.82 -0.81 11.72
CA PHE A 46 -4.00 -1.99 10.87
C PHE A 46 -4.16 -3.31 11.66
N HIS A 47 -3.89 -3.35 12.97
CA HIS A 47 -4.11 -4.57 13.78
C HIS A 47 -5.56 -5.08 13.75
N ASN A 48 -6.53 -4.19 13.57
CA ASN A 48 -7.95 -4.50 13.60
C ASN A 48 -8.57 -4.57 12.19
N VAL A 49 -7.75 -4.62 11.15
CA VAL A 49 -8.17 -4.57 9.75
C VAL A 49 -7.54 -5.74 9.02
N SER A 50 -8.34 -6.52 8.28
CA SER A 50 -7.72 -7.45 7.30
C SER A 50 -7.12 -6.60 6.19
N PHE A 51 -5.80 -6.70 5.99
CA PHE A 51 -5.09 -5.83 5.09
C PHE A 51 -4.40 -6.59 3.96
N MET A 52 -4.55 -6.09 2.74
CA MET A 52 -3.96 -6.65 1.53
C MET A 52 -3.25 -5.56 0.73
N LEU A 53 -2.05 -5.88 0.27
CA LEU A 53 -1.20 -5.05 -0.58
C LEU A 53 -0.93 -5.76 -1.90
N ALA A 54 -0.90 -4.99 -3.00
CA ALA A 54 -0.39 -5.45 -4.29
C ALA A 54 0.46 -4.38 -4.94
N HIS A 55 1.57 -4.75 -5.59
CA HIS A 55 2.45 -3.78 -6.27
C HIS A 55 3.26 -4.44 -7.39
N GLY A 56 3.55 -3.70 -8.46
CA GLY A 56 4.54 -4.08 -9.47
C GLY A 56 5.97 -3.78 -9.00
N SER A 57 6.92 -4.68 -9.20
CA SER A 57 8.31 -4.44 -8.79
C SER A 57 9.03 -3.44 -9.70
N ALA A 58 8.53 -3.23 -10.92
CA ALA A 58 9.07 -2.30 -11.91
C ALA A 58 8.19 -1.05 -12.08
N ASP A 59 7.47 -0.67 -11.02
CA ASP A 59 6.68 0.56 -10.99
C ASP A 59 7.58 1.80 -11.06
N ASP A 60 7.42 2.55 -12.14
CA ASP A 60 8.17 3.76 -12.49
C ASP A 60 7.48 5.05 -12.04
N ASN A 61 6.25 4.97 -11.52
CA ASN A 61 5.45 6.12 -11.07
C ASN A 61 5.31 6.16 -9.55
N VAL A 62 4.79 5.08 -8.95
CA VAL A 62 4.82 4.88 -7.50
C VAL A 62 5.87 3.82 -7.24
N HIS A 63 7.12 4.18 -7.00
CA HIS A 63 8.16 3.17 -6.84
C HIS A 63 7.82 2.15 -5.75
N TYR A 64 8.16 0.88 -6.02
CA TYR A 64 7.95 -0.25 -5.10
C TYR A 64 8.50 -0.01 -3.69
N GLN A 65 9.50 0.88 -3.55
CA GLN A 65 10.00 1.39 -2.27
C GLN A 65 8.88 1.80 -1.31
N ASN A 66 7.78 2.40 -1.80
CA ASN A 66 6.65 2.75 -0.96
C ASN A 66 6.06 1.53 -0.23
N THR A 67 5.83 0.43 -0.97
CA THR A 67 5.33 -0.81 -0.38
C THR A 67 6.38 -1.52 0.44
N ALA A 68 7.66 -1.51 0.02
CA ALA A 68 8.74 -2.12 0.78
C ALA A 68 8.89 -1.51 2.19
N GLU A 69 8.91 -0.17 2.29
CA GLU A 69 9.00 0.52 3.57
C GLU A 69 7.75 0.34 4.43
N PHE A 70 6.57 0.31 3.81
CA PHE A 70 5.33 0.10 4.54
C PHE A 70 5.23 -1.31 5.11
N VAL A 71 5.61 -2.33 4.33
CA VAL A 71 5.70 -3.72 4.78
C VAL A 71 6.74 -3.88 5.88
N ARG A 72 7.88 -3.18 5.81
CA ARG A 72 8.88 -3.14 6.89
C ARG A 72 8.25 -2.65 8.19
N ALA A 73 7.58 -1.50 8.16
CA ALA A 73 6.91 -0.94 9.35
C ALA A 73 5.82 -1.86 9.91
N LEU A 74 4.97 -2.43 9.05
CA LEU A 74 3.94 -3.41 9.44
C LEU A 74 4.56 -4.64 10.13
N THR A 75 5.69 -5.12 9.60
CA THR A 75 6.41 -6.28 10.15
C THR A 75 7.04 -5.95 11.50
N GLU A 76 7.66 -4.79 11.64
CA GLU A 76 8.26 -4.30 12.90
C GLU A 76 7.21 -4.18 14.02
N GLU A 77 5.99 -3.75 13.69
CA GLU A 77 4.85 -3.67 14.61
C GLU A 77 4.04 -4.98 14.71
N ASN A 78 4.49 -6.07 14.09
CA ASN A 78 3.82 -7.38 14.09
C ASN A 78 2.34 -7.33 13.61
N VAL A 79 2.04 -6.44 12.68
CA VAL A 79 0.75 -6.37 11.99
C VAL A 79 0.69 -7.46 10.90
N GLN A 80 -0.40 -8.22 10.86
CA GLN A 80 -0.61 -9.24 9.83
C GLN A 80 -1.21 -8.63 8.56
N PHE A 81 -0.69 -9.02 7.39
CA PHE A 81 -1.16 -8.54 6.09
C PHE A 81 -0.92 -9.61 5.00
N GLU A 82 -1.62 -9.47 3.87
CA GLU A 82 -1.38 -10.23 2.64
C GLU A 82 -0.63 -9.32 1.64
N LEU A 83 0.43 -9.83 0.99
CA LEU A 83 1.22 -9.07 0.02
C LEU A 83 1.38 -9.86 -1.28
N MET A 84 1.10 -9.20 -2.41
CA MET A 84 1.41 -9.70 -3.74
C MET A 84 2.33 -8.74 -4.48
N VAL A 85 3.46 -9.26 -4.96
CA VAL A 85 4.40 -8.51 -5.79
C VAL A 85 4.40 -9.09 -7.19
N TYR A 86 4.12 -8.25 -8.18
CA TYR A 86 4.16 -8.61 -9.59
C TYR A 86 5.50 -8.21 -10.19
N THR A 87 6.34 -9.22 -10.44
CA THR A 87 7.67 -8.99 -10.99
C THR A 87 7.59 -8.38 -12.38
N ASP A 88 8.42 -7.36 -12.63
CA ASP A 88 8.58 -6.66 -13.91
C ASP A 88 7.34 -5.91 -14.45
N ASP A 89 6.22 -5.90 -13.72
CA ASP A 89 5.09 -5.03 -14.04
C ASP A 89 5.32 -3.59 -13.55
N SER A 90 4.86 -2.64 -14.37
CA SER A 90 4.80 -1.21 -14.05
C SER A 90 3.50 -0.84 -13.33
N HIS A 91 3.29 0.45 -13.08
CA HIS A 91 2.16 0.98 -12.31
C HIS A 91 0.78 0.51 -12.78
N ASN A 92 0.61 0.25 -14.09
CA ASN A 92 -0.67 -0.10 -14.66
C ASN A 92 -1.07 -1.58 -14.48
N LEU A 93 -0.13 -2.42 -13.99
CA LEU A 93 -0.28 -3.86 -13.78
C LEU A 93 -0.96 -4.57 -14.96
N SER A 94 -0.67 -4.13 -16.19
CA SER A 94 -1.44 -4.50 -17.38
C SER A 94 -1.38 -5.97 -17.72
N THR A 95 -0.26 -6.64 -17.42
CA THR A 95 -0.05 -8.04 -17.78
C THR A 95 -0.69 -9.02 -16.79
N VAL A 96 -1.03 -8.55 -15.58
CA VAL A 96 -1.45 -9.38 -14.43
C VAL A 96 -2.87 -9.09 -13.93
N ARG A 97 -3.64 -8.24 -14.64
CA ARG A 97 -4.97 -7.78 -14.21
C ARG A 97 -5.90 -8.90 -13.76
N TRP A 98 -5.95 -10.01 -14.51
CA TRP A 98 -6.80 -11.15 -14.15
C TRP A 98 -6.42 -11.79 -12.82
N HIS A 99 -5.12 -11.94 -12.54
CA HIS A 99 -4.65 -12.44 -11.25
C HIS A 99 -4.98 -11.45 -10.14
N LEU A 100 -4.70 -10.16 -10.37
CA LEU A 100 -4.94 -9.08 -9.39
C LEU A 100 -6.40 -9.03 -8.96
N TYR A 101 -7.34 -8.94 -9.90
CA TYR A 101 -8.76 -8.87 -9.58
C TYR A 101 -9.28 -10.16 -8.95
N THR A 102 -8.80 -11.32 -9.38
CA THR A 102 -9.17 -12.60 -8.76
C THR A 102 -8.75 -12.64 -7.29
N MET A 103 -7.52 -12.26 -7.00
CA MET A 103 -6.97 -12.20 -5.66
C MET A 103 -7.72 -11.19 -4.77
N ILE A 104 -7.99 -9.98 -5.28
CA ILE A 104 -8.80 -8.98 -4.55
C ILE A 104 -10.20 -9.53 -4.23
N VAL A 105 -10.87 -10.16 -5.19
CA VAL A 105 -12.19 -10.76 -4.97
C VAL A 105 -12.14 -11.88 -3.92
N GLN A 106 -11.11 -12.73 -3.95
CA GLN A 106 -10.92 -13.78 -2.95
C GLN A 106 -10.68 -13.20 -1.55
N PHE A 107 -9.83 -12.18 -1.44
CA PHE A 107 -9.57 -11.47 -0.19
C PHE A 107 -10.85 -10.83 0.38
N LEU A 108 -11.63 -10.13 -0.45
CA LEU A 108 -12.88 -9.50 -0.02
C LEU A 108 -13.93 -10.56 0.39
N LYS A 109 -14.04 -11.67 -0.34
CA LYS A 109 -14.90 -12.80 0.06
C LYS A 109 -14.50 -13.35 1.42
N LYS A 110 -13.20 -13.56 1.67
CA LYS A 110 -12.68 -14.02 2.97
C LYS A 110 -13.00 -13.02 4.09
N CYS A 111 -12.79 -11.73 3.84
CA CYS A 111 -13.12 -10.65 4.77
C CYS A 111 -14.61 -10.66 5.18
N PHE A 112 -15.53 -10.74 4.21
CA PHE A 112 -16.96 -10.61 4.49
C PHE A 112 -17.65 -11.92 4.90
N ASN A 113 -17.08 -13.08 4.57
CA ASN A 113 -17.67 -14.38 4.95
C ASN A 113 -17.30 -14.83 6.38
N GLY A 114 -16.62 -14.01 7.17
CA GLY A 114 -16.41 -14.27 8.60
C GLY A 114 -15.35 -15.32 8.93
N SER A 115 -14.54 -15.74 7.96
CA SER A 115 -13.40 -16.63 8.21
C SER A 115 -12.28 -15.83 8.86
N LYS A 116 -12.38 -15.60 10.18
CA LYS A 116 -11.25 -15.18 11.00
C LYS A 116 -10.17 -16.27 10.90
N ILE A 117 -8.97 -15.87 10.50
CA ILE A 117 -7.74 -16.68 10.65
C ILE A 117 -7.43 -16.76 12.13
#